data_AF-A0A3D8P603-F1
#
_entry.id   AF-A0A3D8P603-F1
#
_cell.length_a   1.000
_cell.length_b   1.000
_cell.length_c   1.000
_cell.angle_alpha   90.00
_cell.angle_beta   90.00
_cell.angle_gamma   90.00
#
_symmetry.space_group_name_H-M   'P 1'
#
loop_
_entity.id
_entity.type
_entity.pdbx_description
1 polymer ?
#
loop_
_entity_poly.entity_id
_entity_poly.type
_entity_poly.pdbx_seq_one_letter_code
_entity_poly.pdbx_strand_id
1 'polypeptide(L)'
;MDWEIITREAEGMARRFKQNGVDLNEAKKVLDYYVYKRFDEEALVRYLQIMAFNPPPRSKRTQRYYQKLYDLWLNWNTGLKGRDKARAWGWAIRLAKAGG
;
A
#
# COMPACT_ATOMS: atom_id res chain seq x y z
N MET A 1 4.09 9.52 -19.16
CA MET A 1 3.72 8.46 -18.19
C MET A 1 4.64 7.31 -18.45
N ASP A 2 5.53 7.01 -17.51
CA ASP A 2 6.55 5.99 -17.68
C ASP A 2 6.05 4.67 -17.08
N TRP A 3 5.47 3.84 -17.94
CA TRP A 3 4.95 2.54 -17.55
C TRP A 3 6.05 1.58 -17.07
N GLU A 4 7.30 1.78 -17.50
CA GLU A 4 8.43 0.96 -17.08
C GLU A 4 8.73 1.20 -15.59
N ILE A 5 8.78 2.48 -15.18
CA ILE A 5 8.95 2.83 -13.76
C ILE A 5 7.78 2.30 -12.93
N ILE A 6 6.52 2.49 -13.37
CA ILE A 6 5.33 2.00 -12.64
C ILE A 6 5.40 0.49 -12.43
N THR A 7 5.80 -0.26 -13.46
CA THR A 7 5.86 -1.73 -13.41
C THR A 7 6.98 -2.20 -12.49
N ARG A 8 8.18 -1.61 -12.62
CA ARG A 8 9.33 -1.92 -11.75
C ARG A 8 9.01 -1.68 -10.27
N GLU A 9 8.37 -0.55 -9.95
CA GLU A 9 7.96 -0.22 -8.59
C GLU A 9 6.87 -1.17 -8.09
N ALA A 10 5.92 -1.55 -8.94
CA ALA A 10 4.89 -2.51 -8.62
C ALA A 10 5.45 -3.89 -8.27
N GLU A 11 6.41 -4.40 -9.05
CA GLU A 11 7.09 -5.67 -8.77
C GLU A 11 7.86 -5.63 -7.44
N GLY A 12 8.58 -4.53 -7.19
CA GLY A 12 9.28 -4.32 -5.93
C GLY A 12 8.33 -4.36 -4.73
N MET A 13 7.22 -3.64 -4.82
CA MET A 13 6.21 -3.62 -3.75
C MET A 13 5.49 -4.97 -3.62
N ALA A 14 5.24 -5.70 -4.72
CA ALA A 14 4.64 -7.03 -4.68
C ALA A 14 5.51 -8.02 -3.89
N ARG A 15 6.83 -8.01 -4.11
CA ARG A 15 7.78 -8.82 -3.32
C ARG A 15 7.72 -8.45 -1.84
N ARG A 16 7.68 -7.15 -1.52
CA ARG A 16 7.58 -6.66 -0.14
C ARG A 16 6.28 -7.09 0.54
N PHE A 17 5.13 -7.07 -0.14
CA PHE A 17 3.87 -7.58 0.40
C PHE A 17 3.96 -9.06 0.79
N LYS A 18 4.55 -9.89 -0.08
CA LYS A 18 4.74 -11.32 0.20
C LYS A 18 5.69 -11.54 1.38
N GLN A 19 6.86 -10.92 1.34
CA GLN A 19 7.89 -11.06 2.40
C GLN A 19 7.36 -10.65 3.77
N ASN A 20 6.54 -9.59 3.83
CA ASN A 20 5.96 -9.12 5.08
C ASN A 20 4.66 -9.85 5.45
N GLY A 21 4.15 -10.76 4.61
CA GLY A 21 2.88 -11.47 4.86
C GLY A 21 1.72 -10.50 5.06
N VAL A 22 1.63 -9.46 4.23
CA VAL A 22 0.55 -8.45 4.27
C VAL A 22 -0.74 -9.06 3.71
N ASP A 23 -1.87 -8.75 4.35
CA ASP A 23 -3.18 -9.07 3.79
C ASP A 23 -3.49 -8.16 2.58
N LEU A 24 -3.64 -8.77 1.40
CA LEU A 24 -3.87 -8.04 0.16
C LEU A 24 -5.23 -7.35 0.09
N ASN A 25 -6.24 -7.79 0.85
CA ASN A 25 -7.51 -7.08 0.97
C ASN A 25 -7.36 -5.80 1.79
N GLU A 26 -6.55 -5.82 2.84
CA GLU A 26 -6.22 -4.59 3.58
C GLU A 26 -5.36 -3.65 2.73
N ALA A 27 -4.39 -4.18 1.96
CA ALA A 27 -3.62 -3.39 1.00
C ALA A 27 -4.53 -2.72 -0.07
N LYS A 28 -5.59 -3.41 -0.50
CA LYS A 28 -6.60 -2.83 -1.42
C LYS A 28 -7.38 -1.69 -0.77
N LYS A 29 -7.79 -1.81 0.49
CA LYS A 29 -8.49 -0.72 1.20
C LYS A 29 -7.63 0.53 1.33
N VAL A 30 -6.32 0.37 1.54
CA VAL A 30 -5.35 1.49 1.53
C VAL A 30 -5.36 2.19 0.17
N LEU A 31 -5.34 1.44 -0.93
CA LEU A 31 -5.45 2.00 -2.28
C LEU A 31 -6.78 2.72 -2.50
N ASP A 32 -7.90 2.10 -2.12
CA ASP A 32 -9.24 2.66 -2.29
C ASP A 32 -9.36 3.98 -1.52
N TYR A 33 -8.82 4.06 -0.29
CA TYR A 33 -8.76 5.30 0.48
C TYR A 33 -7.90 6.37 -0.21
N TYR A 34 -6.71 6.00 -0.70
CA TYR A 34 -5.82 6.93 -1.40
C TYR A 34 -6.49 7.52 -2.65
N VAL A 35 -7.19 6.69 -3.43
CA VAL A 35 -7.97 7.12 -4.60
C VAL A 35 -9.13 8.01 -4.17
N TYR A 36 -9.88 7.64 -3.14
CA TYR A 36 -10.99 8.42 -2.59
C TYR A 36 -10.56 9.82 -2.15
N LYS A 37 -9.38 9.93 -1.52
CA LYS A 37 -8.75 11.20 -1.15
C LYS A 37 -8.04 11.91 -2.30
N ARG A 38 -8.34 11.54 -3.55
CA ARG A 38 -7.78 12.16 -4.78
C ARG A 38 -6.24 12.14 -4.80
N PHE A 39 -5.65 11.06 -4.31
CA PHE A 39 -4.22 10.83 -4.24
C PHE A 39 -3.46 11.78 -3.30
N ASP A 40 -4.11 12.23 -2.23
CA ASP A 40 -3.47 12.94 -1.13
C ASP A 40 -2.62 11.98 -0.28
N GLU A 41 -1.29 12.10 -0.38
CA GLU A 41 -0.33 11.26 0.33
C GLU A 41 -0.31 11.56 1.83
N GLU A 42 -0.51 12.82 2.24
CA GLU A 42 -0.56 13.19 3.66
C GLU A 42 -1.79 12.60 4.33
N ALA A 43 -2.95 12.68 3.67
CA ALA A 43 -4.17 12.05 4.14
C ALA A 43 -4.00 10.53 4.27
N LEU A 44 -3.33 9.88 3.31
CA LEU A 44 -3.07 8.44 3.38
C LEU A 44 -2.13 8.08 4.52
N VAL A 45 -1.05 8.83 4.73
CA VAL A 45 -0.11 8.62 5.84
C VAL A 45 -0.82 8.74 7.17
N ARG A 46 -1.65 9.78 7.37
CA ARG A 46 -2.46 9.94 8.59
C ARG A 46 -3.43 8.78 8.78
N TYR A 47 -4.11 8.34 7.73
CA TYR A 47 -5.00 7.18 7.77
C TYR A 47 -4.27 5.91 8.20
N LEU A 48 -3.13 5.60 7.57
CA LEU A 48 -2.33 4.43 7.91
C LEU A 48 -1.81 4.49 9.34
N GLN A 49 -1.35 5.67 9.80
CA GLN A 49 -0.90 5.87 11.17
C GLN A 49 -2.01 5.60 12.19
N ILE A 50 -3.22 6.13 11.96
CA ILE A 50 -4.38 5.85 12.81
C ILE A 50 -4.65 4.35 12.84
N MET A 51 -4.74 3.70 11.69
CA MET A 51 -5.04 2.27 11.61
C MET A 51 -3.95 1.38 12.21
N ALA A 52 -2.69 1.82 12.20
CA ALA A 52 -1.54 1.11 12.75
C ALA A 52 -1.43 1.23 14.28
N PHE A 53 -1.69 2.41 14.85
CA PHE A 53 -1.37 2.70 16.25
C PHE A 53 -2.59 2.98 17.13
N ASN A 54 -3.67 3.52 16.57
CA ASN A 54 -4.90 3.81 17.30
C ASN A 54 -6.15 3.50 16.46
N PRO A 55 -6.31 2.25 15.98
CA PRO A 55 -7.43 1.91 15.11
C PRO A 55 -8.74 1.96 15.89
N PRO A 56 -9.87 2.23 15.20
CA PRO A 56 -11.19 1.83 15.70
C PRO A 56 -11.22 0.33 16.08
N PRO A 57 -12.23 -0.16 16.82
CA PRO A 57 -12.29 -1.56 17.26
C PRO A 57 -12.02 -2.56 16.13
N ARG A 58 -10.88 -3.25 16.21
CA ARG A 58 -10.35 -4.20 15.22
C ARG A 58 -9.56 -5.30 15.92
N SER A 59 -9.34 -6.40 15.22
CA SER A 59 -8.44 -7.45 15.71
C SER A 59 -6.99 -6.97 15.75
N LYS A 60 -6.19 -7.47 16.71
CA LYS A 60 -4.74 -7.23 16.75
C LYS A 60 -4.04 -7.68 15.46
N ARG A 61 -4.56 -8.72 14.79
CA ARG A 61 -4.04 -9.21 13.51
C ARG A 61 -4.21 -8.17 12.41
N THR A 62 -5.41 -7.58 12.29
CA THR A 62 -5.69 -6.50 11.34
C THR A 62 -4.80 -5.29 11.62
N GLN A 63 -4.66 -4.88 12.88
CA GLN A 63 -3.77 -3.77 13.25
C GLN A 63 -2.32 -4.02 12.81
N ARG A 64 -1.79 -5.24 13.01
CA ARG A 64 -0.44 -5.61 12.54
C ARG A 64 -0.30 -5.52 11.02
N TYR A 65 -1.34 -5.81 10.25
CA TYR A 65 -1.31 -5.60 8.80
C TYR A 65 -1.18 -4.11 8.46
N TYR A 66 -1.91 -3.24 9.15
CA TYR A 66 -1.79 -1.79 8.95
C TYR A 66 -0.43 -1.24 9.39
N GLN A 67 0.18 -1.76 10.46
CA GLN A 67 1.55 -1.41 10.85
C GLN A 67 2.54 -1.72 9.71
N LYS A 68 2.48 -2.94 9.16
CA LYS A 68 3.32 -3.32 8.00
C LYS A 68 3.05 -2.44 6.79
N LEU A 69 1.79 -2.14 6.50
CA LEU A 69 1.41 -1.28 5.37
C LEU A 69 1.90 0.16 5.55
N TYR A 70 1.84 0.68 6.78
CA TYR A 70 2.40 1.98 7.15
C TYR A 70 3.91 2.02 6.92
N ASP A 71 4.63 1.03 7.44
CA ASP A 71 6.08 0.92 7.27
C ASP A 71 6.47 0.79 5.79
N LEU A 72 5.75 -0.05 5.03
CA LEU A 72 5.98 -0.22 3.60
C LEU A 72 5.73 1.06 2.81
N TRP A 73 4.67 1.81 3.15
CA TRP A 73 4.36 3.08 2.50
C TRP A 73 5.43 4.14 2.75
N LEU A 74 5.85 4.31 4.02
CA LEU A 74 6.87 5.29 4.39
C LEU A 74 8.25 4.96 3.81
N ASN A 75 8.60 3.67 3.75
CA ASN A 75 9.87 3.21 3.20
C ASN A 75 9.80 2.93 1.68
N TRP A 76 8.74 3.39 1.02
CA TRP A 76 8.64 3.32 -0.44
C TRP A 76 9.40 4.50 -1.07
N ASN A 77 10.71 4.35 -1.18
CA ASN A 77 11.58 5.32 -1.84
C ASN A 77 11.37 5.28 -3.36
N THR A 78 10.38 6.02 -3.84
CA THR A 78 10.02 6.12 -5.26
C THR A 78 9.79 7.58 -5.65
N GLY A 79 10.10 7.91 -6.91
CA GLY A 79 9.74 9.18 -7.52
C GLY A 79 8.27 9.26 -7.97
N LEU A 80 7.54 8.14 -7.93
CA LEU A 80 6.13 8.10 -8.29
C LEU A 80 5.29 8.91 -7.30
N LYS A 81 4.33 9.67 -7.83
CA LYS A 81 3.38 10.45 -7.04
C LYS A 81 1.96 10.24 -7.55
N GLY A 82 1.00 10.61 -6.71
CA GLY A 82 -0.39 10.71 -7.13
C GLY A 82 -0.93 9.43 -7.77
N ARG A 83 -1.53 9.57 -8.96
CA ARG A 83 -2.14 8.48 -9.72
C ARG A 83 -1.15 7.38 -10.13
N ASP A 84 0.10 7.71 -10.41
CA ASP A 84 1.08 6.71 -10.87
C ASP A 84 1.55 5.83 -9.71
N LYS A 85 1.70 6.41 -8.51
CA LYS A 85 1.95 5.64 -7.27
C LYS A 85 0.77 4.72 -6.94
N ALA A 86 -0.47 5.20 -7.14
CA ALA A 86 -1.68 4.38 -6.98
C ALA A 86 -1.72 3.21 -7.98
N ARG A 87 -1.33 3.44 -9.24
CA ARG A 87 -1.23 2.39 -10.26
C ARG A 87 -0.19 1.34 -9.88
N ALA A 88 1.00 1.77 -9.45
CA ALA A 88 2.06 0.86 -9.03
C ALA A 88 1.59 -0.02 -7.85
N TRP A 89 0.93 0.57 -6.85
CA TRP A 89 0.36 -0.18 -5.73
C TRP A 89 -0.73 -1.17 -6.16
N GLY A 90 -1.63 -0.75 -7.06
CA GLY A 90 -2.68 -1.63 -7.60
C GLY A 90 -2.11 -2.81 -8.39
N TRP A 91 -1.08 -2.58 -9.20
CA TRP A 91 -0.34 -3.65 -9.87
C TRP A 91 0.40 -4.55 -8.89
N ALA A 92 0.99 -3.99 -7.84
CA ALA A 92 1.67 -4.76 -6.81
C ALA A 92 0.73 -5.77 -6.14
N ILE A 93 -0.52 -5.38 -5.84
CA ILE A 93 -1.55 -6.28 -5.30
C ILE A 93 -1.83 -7.42 -6.28
N ARG A 94 -2.00 -7.12 -7.58
CA ARG A 94 -2.29 -8.14 -8.62
C ARG A 94 -1.13 -9.12 -8.78
N LEU A 95 0.10 -8.61 -8.87
CA LEU A 95 1.32 -9.42 -8.99
C LEU A 95 1.56 -10.28 -7.74
N ALA A 96 1.28 -9.72 -6.55
CA ALA A 96 1.38 -10.46 -5.30
C ALA A 96 0.40 -11.63 -5.24
N LYS A 97 -0.81 -11.45 -5.79
CA LYS A 97 -1.83 -12.50 -5.87
C LYS A 97 -1.50 -13.57 -6.92
N ALA A 98 -0.91 -13.18 -8.05
CA ALA A 98 -0.68 -14.08 -9.19
C ALA A 98 0.52 -15.03 -9.00
N GLY A 99 1.55 -14.61 -8.27
CA GLY A 99 2.75 -15.44 -8.07
C GLY A 99 2.75 -16.24 -6.76
N GLY A 100 1.58 -16.70 -6.31
CA GLY A 100 1.42 -17.54 -5.12
C GLY A 100 1.27 -19.01 -5.50
#